data_AF-A0A4P9W2S2-F1
#
_entry.id   AF-A0A4P9W2S2-F1
#
_cell.length_a   1.000
_cell.length_b   1.000
_cell.length_c   1.000
_cell.angle_alpha   90.00
_cell.angle_beta   90.00
_cell.angle_gamma   90.00
#
_symmetry.space_group_name_H-M   'P 1'
#
loop_
_entity.id
_entity.type
_entity.pdbx_description
1 polymer ?
#
loop_
_entity_poly.entity_id
_entity_poly.type
_entity_poly.pdbx_seq_one_letter_code
_entity_poly.pdbx_strand_id
1 'polypeptide(L)'
;MLSAHSDQPADSDHLRTDGPIPTSDGARRASQAQPRPNPVALNLLDDPVEKVTDTTAEQVRADFEKFLESFVDEETGENYYIAQIKAMREQEVQTIYVDFAHLLAADDLLAETIMNEFYR
;
A
#
# COMPACT_ATOMS: atom_id res chain seq x y z
N MET A 1 -6.93 20.90 -74.10
CA MET A 1 -6.95 22.38 -74.23
C MET A 1 -5.67 22.92 -73.62
N LEU A 2 -5.02 23.89 -74.27
CA LEU A 2 -3.86 24.62 -73.74
C LEU A 2 -4.30 26.00 -73.22
N SER A 3 -3.76 26.40 -72.08
CA SER A 3 -3.49 27.77 -71.60
C SER A 3 -2.51 27.62 -70.42
N ALA A 4 -1.27 28.12 -70.32
CA ALA A 4 -0.49 29.20 -70.95
C ALA A 4 -0.53 30.57 -70.21
N HIS A 5 0.63 30.96 -69.64
CA HIS A 5 1.11 32.31 -69.20
C HIS A 5 0.37 32.97 -68.00
N SER A 6 0.99 33.59 -66.99
CA SER A 6 2.29 34.34 -66.84
C SER A 6 2.85 34.19 -65.40
N ASP A 7 4.15 34.35 -65.07
CA ASP A 7 5.00 35.58 -65.07
C ASP A 7 4.41 36.71 -64.17
N GLN A 8 5.09 37.33 -63.18
CA GLN A 8 6.53 37.48 -62.83
C GLN A 8 6.79 37.64 -61.30
N PRO A 9 8.05 37.66 -60.82
CA PRO A 9 8.44 37.76 -59.39
C PRO A 9 8.92 39.15 -58.94
N ALA A 10 9.15 39.34 -57.63
CA ALA A 10 10.13 40.27 -57.06
C ALA A 10 10.46 39.93 -55.58
N ASP A 11 11.74 40.10 -55.22
CA ASP A 11 12.43 40.44 -53.95
C ASP A 11 11.69 40.28 -52.57
N SER A 12 12.36 39.95 -51.46
CA SER A 12 13.76 40.24 -51.06
C SER A 12 14.29 39.13 -50.14
N ASP A 13 15.53 38.65 -50.32
CA ASP A 13 16.73 39.08 -49.58
C ASP A 13 16.70 38.81 -48.07
N HIS A 14 17.46 37.79 -47.63
CA HIS A 14 18.53 37.93 -46.62
C HIS A 14 19.12 36.55 -46.26
N LEU A 15 20.09 36.11 -47.06
CA LEU A 15 21.10 35.14 -46.63
C LEU A 15 22.42 35.91 -46.43
N ARG A 16 22.75 36.25 -45.18
CA ARG A 16 24.11 36.67 -44.82
C ARG A 16 24.61 35.92 -43.60
N THR A 17 25.53 35.01 -43.89
CA THR A 17 26.58 34.58 -42.98
C THR A 17 27.41 35.78 -42.52
N ASP A 18 27.78 35.82 -41.24
CA ASP A 18 29.15 36.05 -40.76
C ASP A 18 29.16 36.37 -39.25
N GLY A 19 29.95 35.59 -38.49
CA GLY A 19 30.61 36.08 -37.26
C GLY A 19 32.11 36.20 -37.54
N PRO A 20 32.99 36.46 -36.53
CA PRO A 20 32.79 36.68 -35.10
C PRO A 20 33.19 38.15 -34.73
N ILE A 21 33.61 38.61 -33.54
CA ILE A 21 33.99 38.06 -32.21
C ILE A 21 33.48 39.05 -31.13
N PRO A 22 32.98 38.62 -29.96
CA PRO A 22 32.75 39.54 -28.84
C PRO A 22 34.08 40.01 -28.22
N THR A 23 34.31 41.33 -28.21
CA THR A 23 35.49 41.93 -27.55
C THR A 23 35.42 41.72 -26.05
N SER A 24 36.47 41.11 -25.49
CA SER A 24 36.66 40.96 -24.05
C SER A 24 37.04 42.29 -23.41
N ASP A 25 36.22 42.80 -22.49
CA ASP A 25 36.70 43.67 -21.42
C ASP A 25 36.00 43.36 -20.09
N GLY A 26 36.75 43.46 -19.00
CA GLY A 26 36.41 42.82 -17.73
C GLY A 26 35.66 43.75 -16.77
N ALA A 27 34.42 43.38 -16.41
CA ALA A 27 33.71 44.04 -15.33
C ALA A 27 33.01 43.05 -14.37
N ARG A 28 33.72 42.78 -13.27
CA ARG A 28 33.17 42.62 -11.90
C ARG A 28 32.29 41.39 -11.61
N ARG A 29 32.95 40.43 -10.96
CA ARG A 29 32.37 39.54 -9.95
C ARG A 29 31.33 40.27 -9.06
N ALA A 30 30.09 39.83 -9.14
CA ALA A 30 29.13 39.90 -8.05
C ALA A 30 28.18 38.70 -8.18
N SER A 31 28.66 37.51 -7.81
CA SER A 31 27.85 36.29 -7.78
C SER A 31 26.86 36.33 -6.62
N GLN A 32 25.81 37.14 -6.74
CA GLN A 32 24.58 36.94 -5.99
C GLN A 32 23.91 35.68 -6.51
N ALA A 33 24.32 34.54 -5.97
CA ALA A 33 23.54 33.31 -6.09
C ALA A 33 22.23 33.53 -5.33
N GLN A 34 21.17 33.89 -6.06
CA GLN A 34 19.81 33.79 -5.51
C GLN A 34 19.62 32.33 -5.05
N PRO A 35 19.16 32.09 -3.80
CA PRO A 35 18.82 30.75 -3.37
C PRO A 35 17.72 30.23 -4.30
N ARG A 36 18.00 29.14 -5.01
CA ARG A 36 16.94 28.43 -5.75
C ARG A 36 15.93 27.99 -4.68
N PRO A 37 14.63 28.34 -4.78
CA PRO A 37 13.64 27.76 -3.89
C PRO A 37 13.70 26.24 -4.09
N ASN A 38 14.07 25.53 -3.03
CA ASN A 38 14.25 24.10 -3.08
C ASN A 38 12.89 23.47 -3.41
N PRO A 39 12.75 22.60 -4.43
CA PRO A 39 11.46 22.06 -4.81
C PRO A 39 10.92 21.17 -3.70
N VAL A 40 9.96 21.69 -2.93
CA VAL A 40 9.19 20.93 -1.92
C VAL A 40 8.19 20.05 -2.65
N ALA A 41 8.71 18.99 -3.29
CA ALA A 41 7.96 18.06 -4.12
C ALA A 41 8.48 16.62 -3.96
N LEU A 42 8.88 16.26 -2.73
CA LEU A 42 9.44 14.95 -2.42
C LEU A 42 9.19 14.54 -0.95
N ASN A 43 7.93 14.62 -0.52
CA ASN A 43 7.43 14.06 0.75
C ASN A 43 5.90 13.79 0.72
N LEU A 44 5.28 13.71 -0.46
CA LEU A 44 3.85 13.37 -0.65
C LEU A 44 3.64 11.88 -0.98
N LEU A 45 4.69 11.05 -0.79
CA LEU A 45 4.66 9.60 -0.99
C LEU A 45 5.07 8.82 0.27
N ASP A 46 5.44 9.52 1.34
CA ASP A 46 5.72 8.97 2.68
C ASP A 46 4.49 9.10 3.63
N ASP A 47 3.32 9.44 3.08
CA ASP A 47 2.06 9.27 3.81
C ASP A 47 1.87 7.76 4.08
N PRO A 48 1.77 7.31 5.35
CA PRO A 48 1.65 5.90 5.66
C PRO A 48 0.30 5.40 5.18
N VAL A 49 0.31 4.62 4.09
CA VAL A 49 -0.90 4.01 3.52
C VAL A 49 -1.61 3.20 4.62
N GLU A 50 -2.85 3.58 4.92
CA GLU A 50 -3.66 2.88 5.90
C GLU A 50 -3.79 1.41 5.52
N LYS A 51 -3.46 0.52 6.45
CA LYS A 51 -3.59 -0.92 6.23
C LYS A 51 -5.07 -1.25 6.19
N VAL A 52 -5.55 -1.70 5.04
CA VAL A 52 -6.90 -2.26 4.90
C VAL A 52 -6.99 -3.48 5.80
N THR A 53 -7.87 -3.43 6.80
CA THR A 53 -8.17 -4.56 7.69
C THR A 53 -9.25 -5.43 7.07
N ASP A 54 -9.11 -6.74 7.21
CA ASP A 54 -10.14 -7.68 6.78
C ASP A 54 -11.23 -7.76 7.86
N THR A 55 -12.40 -7.19 7.55
CA THR A 55 -13.51 -7.11 8.50
C THR A 55 -14.14 -8.47 8.81
N THR A 56 -14.04 -9.47 7.93
CA THR A 56 -14.52 -10.83 8.21
C THR A 56 -13.53 -11.56 9.11
N ALA A 57 -12.23 -11.46 8.83
CA ALA A 57 -11.20 -12.10 9.63
C ALA A 57 -11.17 -11.55 11.06
N GLU A 58 -11.35 -10.23 11.26
CA GLU A 58 -11.47 -9.63 12.59
C GLU A 58 -12.72 -10.11 13.34
N GLN A 59 -13.84 -10.32 12.64
CA GLN A 59 -15.07 -10.87 13.26
C GLN A 59 -14.87 -12.33 13.66
N VAL A 60 -14.36 -13.18 12.75
CA VAL A 60 -14.03 -14.59 13.02
C VAL A 60 -13.04 -14.71 14.18
N ARG A 61 -12.03 -13.83 14.25
CA ARG A 61 -11.08 -13.77 15.37
C ARG A 61 -11.78 -13.53 16.70
N ALA A 62 -12.67 -12.53 16.75
CA ALA A 62 -13.39 -12.17 17.97
C ALA A 62 -14.37 -13.26 18.42
N ASP A 63 -15.10 -13.88 17.48
CA ASP A 63 -16.05 -14.95 17.78
C ASP A 63 -15.35 -16.25 18.18
N PHE A 64 -14.21 -16.59 17.57
CA PHE A 64 -13.39 -17.73 17.95
C PHE A 64 -12.69 -17.55 19.32
N GLU A 65 -12.21 -16.35 19.62
CA GLU A 65 -11.68 -15.98 20.95
C GLU A 65 -12.75 -16.18 22.04
N LYS A 66 -13.96 -15.65 21.80
CA LYS A 66 -15.12 -15.83 22.67
C LYS A 66 -15.54 -17.30 22.81
N PHE A 67 -15.47 -18.10 21.75
CA PHE A 67 -15.71 -19.56 21.83
C PHE A 67 -14.73 -20.25 22.79
N LEU A 68 -13.42 -19.99 22.67
CA LEU A 68 -12.41 -20.57 23.56
C LEU A 68 -12.60 -20.16 25.03
N GLU A 69 -13.08 -18.95 25.29
CA GLU A 69 -13.39 -18.47 26.65
C GLU A 69 -14.65 -19.10 27.24
N SER A 70 -15.69 -19.28 26.43
CA SER A 70 -17.05 -19.65 26.89
C SER A 70 -17.35 -21.15 26.86
N PHE A 71 -16.59 -21.96 26.12
CA PHE A 71 -16.79 -23.40 26.07
C PHE A 71 -16.46 -24.06 27.42
N VAL A 72 -17.43 -24.81 27.94
CA VAL A 72 -17.34 -25.60 29.18
C VAL A 72 -17.56 -27.06 28.82
N ASP A 73 -16.68 -27.93 29.29
CA ASP A 73 -16.82 -29.39 29.11
C ASP A 73 -17.91 -29.94 30.05
N GLU A 74 -18.84 -30.73 29.50
CA GLU A 74 -19.97 -31.31 30.24
C GLU A 74 -19.52 -32.37 31.26
N GLU A 75 -18.38 -33.04 31.07
CA GLU A 75 -17.88 -34.07 31.98
C GLU A 75 -17.22 -33.48 33.23
N THR A 76 -16.41 -32.41 33.06
CA THR A 76 -15.70 -31.76 34.15
C THR A 76 -16.42 -30.54 34.74
N GLY A 77 -17.28 -29.87 33.97
CA GLY A 77 -17.90 -28.59 34.34
C GLY A 77 -16.92 -27.41 34.31
N GLU A 78 -15.74 -27.56 33.70
CA GLU A 78 -14.69 -26.53 33.64
C GLU A 78 -14.48 -25.99 32.21
N ASN A 79 -13.91 -24.78 32.10
CA ASN A 79 -13.56 -24.16 30.81
C ASN A 79 -12.37 -24.90 30.16
N TYR A 80 -12.67 -25.95 29.40
CA TYR A 80 -11.72 -26.92 28.84
C TYR A 80 -10.52 -26.28 28.14
N TYR A 81 -10.75 -25.40 27.16
CA TYR A 81 -9.67 -24.76 26.40
C TYR A 81 -8.85 -23.77 27.25
N ILE A 82 -9.47 -23.10 28.22
CA ILE A 82 -8.77 -22.22 29.16
C ILE A 82 -7.86 -23.04 30.10
N ALA A 83 -8.30 -24.22 30.54
CA ALA A 83 -7.47 -25.13 31.32
C ALA A 83 -6.27 -25.65 30.50
N GLN A 84 -6.51 -26.03 29.23
CA GLN A 84 -5.47 -26.47 28.30
C GLN A 84 -4.42 -25.36 28.05
N ILE A 85 -4.85 -24.13 27.76
CA ILE A 85 -3.95 -22.97 27.53
C ILE A 85 -3.10 -22.66 28.77
N LYS A 86 -3.63 -22.85 29.99
CA LYS A 86 -2.85 -22.70 31.23
C LYS A 86 -1.77 -23.78 31.34
N ALA A 87 -2.12 -25.04 31.09
CA ALA A 87 -1.20 -26.18 31.16
C ALA A 87 -0.04 -26.08 30.13
N MET A 88 -0.29 -25.51 28.95
CA MET A 88 0.74 -25.29 27.92
C MET A 88 1.96 -24.51 28.42
N ARG A 89 1.77 -23.55 29.34
CA ARG A 89 2.87 -22.77 29.93
C ARG A 89 3.85 -23.64 30.69
N GLU A 90 3.37 -24.70 31.34
CA GLU A 90 4.17 -25.60 32.17
C GLU A 90 4.83 -26.70 31.34
N GLN A 91 4.23 -27.04 30.20
CA GLN A 91 4.64 -28.14 29.31
C GLN A 91 5.45 -27.67 28.09
N GLU A 92 5.69 -26.36 27.95
CA GLU A 92 6.37 -25.71 26.80
C GLU A 92 5.72 -26.00 25.42
N VAL A 93 4.43 -26.35 25.42
CA VAL A 93 3.66 -26.64 24.20
C VAL A 93 3.14 -25.34 23.58
N GLN A 94 3.22 -25.22 22.25
CA GLN A 94 2.80 -24.02 21.50
C GLN A 94 1.54 -24.22 20.64
N THR A 95 0.97 -25.44 20.64
CA THR A 95 -0.17 -25.82 19.81
C THR A 95 -1.33 -26.30 20.69
N ILE A 96 -2.53 -25.75 20.47
CA ILE A 96 -3.79 -26.31 20.99
C ILE A 96 -4.44 -27.24 19.97
N TYR A 97 -5.21 -28.20 20.44
CA TYR A 97 -6.14 -28.98 19.62
C TYR A 97 -7.56 -28.55 20.00
N VAL A 98 -8.34 -28.14 18.99
CA VAL A 98 -9.73 -27.72 19.12
C VAL A 98 -10.60 -28.73 18.38
N ASP A 99 -11.63 -29.26 19.03
CA ASP A 99 -12.57 -30.16 18.36
C ASP A 99 -13.55 -29.34 17.52
N PHE A 100 -13.69 -29.70 16.24
CA PHE A 100 -14.62 -29.06 15.33
C PHE A 100 -16.08 -29.31 15.72
N ALA A 101 -16.39 -30.43 16.38
CA ALA A 101 -17.73 -30.71 16.89
C ALA A 101 -18.13 -29.72 18.00
N HIS A 102 -17.20 -29.30 18.85
CA HIS A 102 -17.44 -28.26 19.87
C HIS A 102 -17.69 -26.90 19.23
N LEU A 103 -16.93 -26.56 18.18
CA LEU A 103 -17.10 -25.31 17.43
C LEU A 103 -18.47 -25.27 16.74
N LEU A 104 -18.84 -26.33 16.03
CA LEU A 104 -20.13 -26.47 15.35
C LEU A 104 -21.31 -26.41 16.33
N ALA A 105 -21.20 -27.07 17.49
CA ALA A 105 -22.25 -27.03 18.52
C ALA A 105 -22.41 -25.64 19.18
N ALA A 106 -21.39 -24.78 19.12
CA ALA A 106 -21.42 -23.44 19.68
C ALA A 106 -21.91 -22.37 18.67
N ASP A 107 -21.42 -22.42 17.43
CA ASP A 107 -21.78 -21.49 16.36
C ASP A 107 -21.56 -22.12 14.96
N ASP A 108 -22.66 -22.51 14.32
CA ASP A 108 -22.68 -23.08 12.96
C ASP A 108 -22.06 -22.14 11.91
N LEU A 109 -22.27 -20.81 12.03
CA LEU A 109 -21.80 -19.83 11.06
C LEU A 109 -20.29 -19.62 11.19
N LEU A 110 -19.77 -19.59 12.42
CA LEU A 110 -18.33 -19.54 12.68
C LEU A 110 -17.65 -20.81 12.15
N ALA A 111 -18.23 -21.98 12.40
CA ALA A 111 -17.72 -23.26 11.90
C ALA A 111 -17.72 -23.33 10.36
N GLU A 112 -18.79 -22.91 9.69
CA GLU A 112 -18.88 -22.82 8.23
C GLU A 112 -17.85 -21.82 7.67
N THR A 113 -17.70 -20.65 8.30
CA THR A 113 -16.76 -19.62 7.84
C THR A 113 -15.31 -20.11 7.93
N ILE A 114 -14.93 -20.74 9.05
CA ILE A 114 -13.59 -21.33 9.22
C ILE A 114 -13.36 -22.49 8.24
N MET A 115 -14.37 -23.30 7.94
CA MET A 115 -14.26 -24.39 6.96
C MET A 115 -14.04 -23.87 5.53
N ASN A 116 -14.75 -22.81 5.13
CA ASN A 116 -14.69 -22.27 3.78
C ASN A 116 -13.46 -21.35 3.53
N GLU A 117 -13.06 -20.57 4.54
CA GLU A 117 -12.07 -19.48 4.41
C GLU A 117 -10.79 -19.71 5.28
N PHE A 118 -10.45 -20.97 5.59
CA PHE A 118 -9.41 -21.36 6.56
C PHE A 118 -8.04 -20.66 6.45
N TYR A 119 -7.61 -20.28 5.24
CA TYR A 119 -6.27 -19.72 4.97
C TYR A 119 -6.20 -18.18 4.96
N ARG A 120 -7.33 -17.50 5.21
CA ARG A 120 -7.48 -16.05 5.09
C ARG A 120 -6.94 -15.29 6.30
#